data_AF-A0AAW6KI55-F1
#
_entry.id   AF-A0AAW6KI55-F1
#
_cell.length_a   1.000
_cell.length_b   1.000
_cell.length_c   1.000
_cell.angle_alpha   90.00
_cell.angle_beta   90.00
_cell.angle_gamma   90.00
#
_symmetry.space_group_name_H-M   'P 1'
#
loop_
_entity.id
_entity.type
_entity.pdbx_description
1 polymer ?
#
loop_
_entity_poly.entity_id
_entity_poly.type
_entity_poly.pdbx_seq_one_letter_code
_entity_poly.pdbx_strand_id
1 'polypeptide(L)'
;RLGEYEAAEVLIDLHNALELAGLTDRQCEAIRLVYFEDLTQVEAGKRMGIGQDAVFKHIDAAANKLADIYYYWAGHDEGYSTGGRING
;
A
#
# COMPACT_ATOMS: atom_id res chain seq x y z
N ARG A 1 -19.00 4.54 -18.55
CA ARG A 1 -17.69 5.17 -18.86
C ARG A 1 -17.12 6.00 -17.71
N LEU A 2 -17.91 6.45 -16.71
CA LEU A 2 -17.36 7.13 -15.52
C LEU A 2 -16.40 6.23 -14.71
N GLY A 3 -16.75 4.96 -14.48
CA GLY A 3 -15.93 4.07 -13.62
C GLY A 3 -14.55 3.67 -14.15
N GLU A 4 -14.26 3.83 -15.45
CA GLU A 4 -12.91 3.55 -15.99
C GLU A 4 -11.93 4.68 -15.68
N TYR A 5 -12.41 5.93 -15.65
CA TYR A 5 -11.60 7.09 -15.27
C TYR A 5 -11.30 7.07 -13.76
N GLU A 6 -12.29 6.70 -12.93
CA GLU A 6 -12.10 6.56 -11.49
C GLU A 6 -11.08 5.46 -11.13
N ALA A 7 -11.10 4.32 -11.83
CA ALA A 7 -10.13 3.26 -11.60
C ALA A 7 -8.69 3.68 -11.99
N ALA A 8 -8.54 4.43 -13.09
CA ALA A 8 -7.24 4.93 -13.53
C ALA A 8 -6.67 5.98 -12.55
N GLU A 9 -7.51 6.87 -12.03
CA GLU A 9 -7.14 7.86 -11.01
C GLU A 9 -6.63 7.19 -9.73
N VAL A 10 -7.35 6.19 -9.22
CA VAL A 10 -6.92 5.43 -8.03
C VAL A 10 -5.55 4.77 -8.24
N LEU A 11 -5.28 4.23 -9.44
CA LEU A 11 -3.98 3.61 -9.74
C LEU A 11 -2.85 4.65 -9.83
N ILE A 12 -3.12 5.82 -10.42
CA ILE A 12 -2.15 6.93 -10.49
C ILE A 12 -1.86 7.45 -9.08
N ASP A 13 -2.88 7.60 -8.24
CA ASP A 13 -2.70 8.08 -6.88
C ASP A 13 -1.98 7.05 -6.00
N LEU A 14 -2.26 5.76 -6.17
CA LEU A 14 -1.48 4.72 -5.50
C LEU A 14 0.00 4.75 -5.92
N HIS A 15 0.27 4.97 -7.21
CA HIS A 15 1.63 5.10 -7.72
C HIS A 15 2.35 6.29 -7.06
N ASN A 16 1.71 7.46 -7.02
CA ASN A 16 2.25 8.64 -6.36
C ASN A 16 2.45 8.41 -4.85
N ALA A 17 1.51 7.74 -4.18
CA ALA A 17 1.61 7.42 -2.76
C ALA A 17 2.79 6.48 -2.46
N LEU A 18 3.06 5.50 -3.33
CA LEU A 18 4.23 4.61 -3.21
C LEU A 18 5.55 5.37 -3.32
N GLU A 19 5.63 6.40 -4.17
CA GLU A 19 6.82 7.26 -4.29
C GLU A 19 7.03 8.17 -3.07
N LEU A 20 5.93 8.66 -2.48
CA LEU A 20 5.98 9.61 -1.35
C LEU A 20 6.10 8.94 0.03
N ALA A 21 5.63 7.70 0.18
CA ALA A 21 5.48 7.04 1.48
C ALA A 21 6.81 6.68 2.17
N GLY A 22 7.96 6.87 1.53
CA GLY A 22 9.26 6.57 2.13
C GLY A 22 9.37 5.11 2.59
N LEU A 23 8.88 4.18 1.77
CA LEU A 23 8.96 2.75 2.04
C LEU A 23 10.42 2.30 2.03
N THR A 24 10.77 1.37 2.91
CA THR A 24 12.08 0.71 2.85
C THR A 24 12.11 -0.32 1.72
N ASP A 25 13.29 -0.70 1.27
CA ASP A 25 13.45 -1.75 0.25
C ASP A 25 12.71 -3.04 0.61
N ARG A 26 12.71 -3.41 1.91
CA ARG A 26 12.00 -4.59 2.41
C ARG A 26 10.48 -4.43 2.40
N GLN A 27 9.97 -3.23 2.66
CA GLN A 27 8.54 -2.92 2.54
C GLN A 27 8.09 -2.99 1.08
N CYS A 28 8.86 -2.37 0.18
CA CYS A 28 8.63 -2.44 -1.27
C CYS A 28 8.67 -3.87 -1.79
N GLU A 29 9.67 -4.66 -1.39
CA GLU A 29 9.81 -6.06 -1.77
C GLU A 29 8.59 -6.89 -1.35
N ALA A 30 8.10 -6.72 -0.11
CA ALA A 30 6.94 -7.44 0.40
C ALA A 30 5.65 -7.09 -0.36
N ILE A 31 5.39 -5.79 -0.62
CA ILE A 31 4.23 -5.34 -1.40
C ILE A 31 4.29 -5.91 -2.83
N ARG A 32 5.45 -5.82 -3.48
CA ARG A 32 5.68 -6.33 -4.83
C ARG A 32 5.37 -7.83 -4.92
N LEU A 33 5.93 -8.63 -4.02
CA LEU A 33 5.73 -10.08 -4.02
C LEU A 33 4.26 -10.45 -3.83
N VAL A 34 3.56 -9.81 -2.90
CA VAL A 34 2.19 -10.22 -2.54
C VAL A 34 1.13 -9.67 -3.50
N TYR A 35 1.21 -8.39 -3.88
CA TYR A 35 0.15 -7.73 -4.63
C TYR A 35 0.41 -7.62 -6.13
N PHE A 36 1.66 -7.74 -6.58
CA PHE A 36 2.01 -7.64 -8.01
C PHE A 36 2.46 -8.96 -8.61
N GLU A 37 2.99 -9.88 -7.80
CA GLU A 37 3.38 -11.21 -8.24
C GLU A 37 2.45 -12.33 -7.74
N ASP A 38 1.40 -11.99 -7.00
CA ASP A 38 0.39 -12.92 -6.46
C ASP A 38 0.96 -14.04 -5.56
N LEU A 39 2.10 -13.81 -4.90
CA LEU A 39 2.60 -14.74 -3.88
C LEU A 39 1.77 -14.64 -2.60
N THR A 40 1.50 -15.78 -1.97
CA THR A 40 1.06 -15.77 -0.57
C THR A 40 2.16 -15.18 0.33
N GLN A 41 1.81 -14.64 1.50
CA GLN A 41 2.82 -14.15 2.45
C GLN A 41 3.81 -15.24 2.90
N VAL A 42 3.40 -16.51 2.89
CA VAL A 42 4.28 -17.66 3.15
C VAL A 42 5.32 -17.83 2.04
N GLU A 43 4.91 -17.73 0.77
CA GLU A 43 5.82 -17.82 -0.38
C GLU A 43 6.73 -16.60 -0.48
N ALA A 44 6.19 -15.40 -0.23
CA ALA A 44 6.98 -14.17 -0.12
C ALA A 44 8.03 -14.28 0.99
N GLY A 45 7.68 -14.85 2.15
CA GLY A 45 8.63 -15.07 3.25
C GLY A 45 9.78 -15.98 2.84
N LYS A 46 9.49 -17.09 2.15
CA LYS A 46 10.51 -17.98 1.57
C LYS A 46 11.41 -17.22 0.59
N ARG A 47 10.84 -16.37 -0.27
CA ARG A 47 11.58 -15.57 -1.26
C ARG A 47 12.47 -14.50 -0.62
N MET A 48 12.00 -13.89 0.47
CA MET A 48 12.69 -12.82 1.21
C MET A 48 13.68 -13.34 2.27
N GLY A 49 13.66 -14.63 2.57
CA GLY A 49 14.47 -15.27 3.62
C GLY A 49 14.01 -14.95 5.04
N ILE A 50 12.72 -14.71 5.26
CA ILE A 50 12.13 -14.33 6.56
C ILE A 50 10.84 -15.12 6.85
N GLY A 51 10.38 -15.08 8.10
CA GLY A 51 9.10 -15.67 8.49
C GLY A 51 7.89 -14.94 7.87
N GLN A 52 6.77 -15.65 7.70
CA GLN A 52 5.51 -15.06 7.21
C GLN A 52 5.01 -13.92 8.11
N ASP A 53 5.25 -14.00 9.42
CA ASP A 53 4.93 -12.95 10.39
C ASP A 53 5.74 -11.66 10.15
N ALA A 54 6.99 -11.78 9.71
CA ALA A 54 7.83 -10.65 9.34
C ALA A 54 7.37 -10.01 8.02
N VAL A 55 6.94 -10.82 7.04
CA VAL A 55 6.31 -10.32 5.81
C VAL A 55 5.05 -9.52 6.13
N PHE A 56 4.18 -10.05 7.01
CA PHE A 56 2.99 -9.35 7.48
C PHE A 56 3.36 -7.98 8.07
N LYS A 57 4.36 -7.91 8.97
CA LYS A 57 4.82 -6.64 9.56
C LYS A 57 5.33 -5.65 8.52
N HIS A 58 6.02 -6.11 7.48
CA HIS A 58 6.47 -5.24 6.38
C HIS A 58 5.29 -4.68 5.58
N ILE A 59 4.29 -5.51 5.27
CA ILE A 59 3.08 -5.09 4.54
C ILE A 59 2.26 -4.12 5.39
N ASP A 60 2.02 -4.44 6.66
CA ASP A 60 1.25 -3.59 7.58
C ASP A 60 1.92 -2.22 7.77
N ALA A 61 3.23 -2.19 7.98
CA ALA A 61 3.98 -0.94 8.06
C ALA A 61 3.95 -0.14 6.76
N ALA A 62 3.96 -0.79 5.59
CA ALA A 62 3.81 -0.13 4.30
C ALA A 62 2.40 0.44 4.12
N ALA A 63 1.37 -0.32 4.46
CA ALA A 63 -0.03 0.08 4.37
C ALA A 63 -0.33 1.30 5.25
N ASN A 64 0.21 1.34 6.48
CA ASN A 64 0.07 2.49 7.36
C ASN A 64 0.72 3.76 6.77
N LYS A 65 1.93 3.65 6.21
CA LYS A 65 2.59 4.79 5.54
C LYS A 65 1.84 5.28 4.31
N LEU A 66 1.26 4.37 3.52
CA LEU A 66 0.41 4.74 2.40
C LEU A 66 -0.85 5.45 2.89
N ALA A 67 -1.50 4.92 3.93
CA ALA A 67 -2.66 5.54 4.53
C ALA A 67 -2.36 6.97 5.03
N ASP A 68 -1.18 7.21 5.61
CA ASP A 68 -0.77 8.56 6.04
C ASP A 68 -0.72 9.57 4.87
N ILE A 69 -0.30 9.14 3.67
CA ILE A 69 -0.34 9.98 2.46
C ILE A 69 -1.78 10.31 2.06
N TYR A 70 -2.66 9.31 2.03
CA TYR A 70 -4.08 9.55 1.72
C TYR A 70 -4.77 10.42 2.77
N TYR A 71 -4.44 10.26 4.06
CA TYR A 71 -4.92 11.15 5.11
C TYR A 71 -4.41 12.58 4.95
N TYR A 72 -3.14 12.74 4.55
CA TYR A 72 -2.59 14.05 4.23
C TYR A 72 -3.35 14.69 3.06
N TRP A 73 -3.53 14.00 1.94
CA TRP A 73 -4.29 14.50 0.79
C TRP A 73 -5.74 14.86 1.16
N ALA A 74 -6.39 14.02 1.96
CA ALA A 74 -7.75 14.28 2.44
C ALA A 74 -7.85 15.52 3.35
N GLY A 75 -6.80 15.81 4.13
CA GLY A 75 -6.73 17.00 4.97
C GLY A 75 -6.43 18.30 4.19
N HIS A 76 -5.99 18.20 2.94
CA HIS A 76 -5.59 19.33 2.09
C HIS A 76 -6.53 19.55 0.89
N ASP A 77 -7.73 18.97 0.92
CA ASP A 77 -8.76 19.09 -0.13
C ASP A 77 -8.31 18.60 -1.51
N GLU A 78 -7.38 17.64 -1.56
CA GLU A 78 -6.86 17.05 -2.80
C GLU A 78 -7.75 15.90 -3.33
N GLY A 79 -9.05 15.93 -3.02
CA GLY A 79 -10.04 14.98 -3.55
C GLY A 79 -10.28 13.71 -2.71
N TYR A 80 -9.65 13.57 -1.54
CA TYR A 80 -9.86 12.46 -0.61
C TYR A 80 -10.67 12.86 0.63
N SER A 81 -11.40 11.92 1.24
CA SER A 81 -12.13 12.16 2.49
C SER A 81 -11.64 11.23 3.60
N THR A 82 -11.52 11.75 4.83
CA THR A 82 -10.95 11.04 5.99
C THR A 82 -11.87 9.97 6.61
N GLY A 83 -13.01 9.67 5.97
CA GLY A 83 -14.06 8.78 6.47
C GLY A 83 -13.80 7.31 6.17
N GLY A 84 -12.80 6.71 6.79
CA GLY A 84 -12.44 5.31 6.55
C GLY A 84 -11.61 4.64 7.65
N ARG A 85 -11.69 5.09 8.91
CA ARG A 85 -11.09 4.33 10.02
C ARG A 85 -11.94 3.07 10.27
N ILE A 86 -11.52 1.94 9.73
CA ILE A 86 -11.84 0.64 10.33
C ILE A 86 -11.13 0.60 11.69
N ASN A 87 -11.88 0.82 12.77
CA ASN A 87 -11.42 0.49 14.10
C ASN A 87 -11.25 -1.04 14.14
N GLY A 88 -10.00 -1.50 14.23
CA GLY A 88 -9.62 -2.85 14.64
C GLY A 88 -8.88 -2.78 15.95
#